data_AF-A0A445CCU9-F1
#
_entry.id   AF-A0A445CCU9-F1
#
_cell.length_a   1.000
_cell.length_b   1.000
_cell.length_c   1.000
_cell.angle_alpha   90.00
_cell.angle_beta   90.00
_cell.angle_gamma   90.00
#
_symmetry.space_group_name_H-M   'P 1'
#
loop_
_entity.id
_entity.type
_entity.pdbx_description
1 polymer ?
#
loop_
_entity_poly.entity_id
_entity_poly.type
_entity_poly.pdbx_seq_one_letter_code
_entity_poly.pdbx_strand_id
1 'polypeptide(L)'
;MNNASCTTNCLAPFVKILDEEFGIVKGTMTTTHSYTGDQRLLDASHRDLRRARAAALNIVPTSTGAAKAVSLVLPKLKGKLNGIALRVPTPNVSVVDLVINVEKKGVTAEEVNAAFRKAAEGPLKGVLDVCDVPLVSVDFRCTDVSSTIDSSLIMVMGDDMVKVVAWYDNEWGYSQRVVDLAHLVANKWPGVAAAKGGGDPLEEFYETNPADEECKVFE
;
A
#
# COMPACT_ATOMS: atom_id res chain seq x y z
N MET A 1 -18.87 4.60 1.71
CA MET A 1 -17.42 4.77 1.94
C MET A 1 -16.70 3.58 1.34
N ASN A 2 -15.51 3.75 0.77
CA ASN A 2 -14.76 2.64 0.19
C ASN A 2 -13.29 2.79 0.62
N ASN A 3 -12.69 1.76 1.23
CA ASN A 3 -11.28 1.77 1.65
C ASN A 3 -10.30 1.46 0.49
N ALA A 4 -10.77 1.62 -0.75
CA ALA A 4 -10.04 1.31 -1.98
C ALA A 4 -9.54 -0.14 -2.02
N SER A 5 -8.33 -0.38 -2.53
CA SER A 5 -7.71 -1.70 -2.62
C SER A 5 -6.38 -1.73 -1.87
N CYS A 6 -5.85 -2.91 -1.55
CA CYS A 6 -4.53 -3.06 -0.94
C CYS A 6 -3.43 -2.36 -1.75
N THR A 7 -3.39 -2.54 -3.09
CA THR A 7 -2.43 -1.84 -3.94
C THR A 7 -2.63 -0.33 -3.95
N THR A 8 -3.86 0.18 -3.88
CA THR A 8 -4.10 1.63 -3.78
C THR A 8 -3.62 2.18 -2.43
N ASN A 9 -3.84 1.45 -1.34
CA ASN A 9 -3.35 1.81 -0.01
C ASN A 9 -1.82 1.81 0.06
N CYS A 10 -1.16 0.88 -0.64
CA CYS A 10 0.29 0.90 -0.76
C CYS A 10 0.78 2.06 -1.62
N LEU A 11 0.18 2.28 -2.80
CA LEU A 11 0.64 3.26 -3.78
C LEU A 11 0.39 4.72 -3.38
N ALA A 12 -0.78 5.03 -2.82
CA ALA A 12 -1.20 6.42 -2.60
C ALA A 12 -0.30 7.21 -1.61
N PRO A 13 0.15 6.66 -0.46
CA PRO A 13 0.99 7.38 0.49
C PRO A 13 2.30 7.89 -0.13
N PHE A 14 3.05 7.02 -0.82
CA PHE A 14 4.34 7.42 -1.37
C PHE A 14 4.22 8.21 -2.67
N VAL A 15 3.15 8.01 -3.46
CA VAL A 15 2.84 8.88 -4.60
C VAL A 15 2.52 10.30 -4.15
N LYS A 16 1.82 10.48 -3.02
CA LYS A 16 1.56 11.81 -2.47
C LYS A 16 2.87 12.56 -2.18
N ILE A 17 3.82 11.89 -1.54
CA ILE A 17 5.15 12.45 -1.24
C ILE A 17 5.86 12.83 -2.54
N LEU A 18 5.88 11.92 -3.51
CA LEU A 18 6.56 12.15 -4.79
C LEU A 18 5.97 13.34 -5.55
N ASP A 19 4.64 13.49 -5.55
CA ASP A 19 3.98 14.63 -6.19
C ASP A 19 4.23 15.96 -5.46
N GLU A 20 4.22 15.96 -4.14
CA GLU A 20 4.41 17.17 -3.34
C GLU A 20 5.87 17.67 -3.34
N GLU A 21 6.84 16.76 -3.31
CA GLU A 21 8.27 17.10 -3.22
C GLU A 21 8.94 17.25 -4.60
N PHE A 22 8.48 16.50 -5.61
CA PHE A 22 9.14 16.44 -6.93
C PHE A 22 8.23 16.79 -8.12
N GLY A 23 6.91 16.80 -7.94
CA GLY A 23 5.91 17.10 -8.97
C GLY A 23 5.80 16.00 -10.02
N ILE A 24 4.74 15.18 -9.99
CA ILE A 24 4.61 14.06 -10.95
C ILE A 24 4.09 14.57 -12.29
N VAL A 25 4.83 14.29 -13.38
CA VAL A 25 4.38 14.55 -14.76
C VAL A 25 3.48 13.41 -15.23
N LYS A 26 4.01 12.18 -15.20
CA LYS A 26 3.32 10.95 -15.60
C LYS A 26 4.11 9.73 -15.12
N GLY A 27 3.48 8.57 -15.07
CA GLY A 27 4.18 7.33 -14.77
C GLY A 27 3.33 6.09 -14.95
N THR A 28 4.00 4.95 -14.77
CA THR A 28 3.38 3.64 -14.81
C THR A 28 3.82 2.84 -13.59
N MET A 29 2.91 2.02 -13.07
CA MET A 29 3.23 1.07 -12.01
C MET A 29 3.01 -0.36 -12.48
N THR A 30 3.80 -1.28 -11.94
CA THR A 30 3.52 -2.72 -11.97
C THR A 30 3.46 -3.22 -10.54
N THR A 31 2.42 -3.97 -10.20
CA THR A 31 2.37 -4.66 -8.91
C THR A 31 2.65 -6.12 -9.14
N THR A 32 3.75 -6.61 -8.57
CA THR A 32 4.00 -8.05 -8.46
C THR A 32 3.26 -8.51 -7.21
N HIS A 33 2.14 -9.16 -7.44
CA HIS A 33 1.12 -9.35 -6.42
C HIS A 33 0.96 -10.84 -6.13
N SER A 34 0.93 -11.20 -4.84
CA SER A 34 0.57 -12.55 -4.43
C SER A 34 -0.79 -12.97 -5.00
N TYR A 35 -0.98 -14.27 -5.24
CA TYR A 35 -2.27 -14.75 -5.68
C TYR A 35 -3.30 -14.60 -4.55
N THR A 36 -4.59 -14.59 -4.90
CA THR A 36 -5.69 -14.43 -3.93
C THR A 36 -6.76 -15.49 -4.15
N GLY A 37 -7.77 -15.53 -3.27
CA GLY A 37 -8.91 -16.45 -3.40
C GLY A 37 -9.73 -16.34 -4.69
N ASP A 38 -9.59 -15.25 -5.47
CA ASP A 38 -10.19 -15.10 -6.81
C ASP A 38 -9.55 -16.02 -7.86
N GLN A 39 -8.29 -16.44 -7.65
CA GLN A 39 -7.55 -17.26 -8.61
C GLN A 39 -7.76 -18.77 -8.38
N ARG A 40 -7.41 -19.56 -9.40
CA ARG A 40 -7.68 -21.00 -9.42
C ARG A 40 -6.47 -21.82 -8.99
N LEU A 41 -6.68 -22.88 -8.21
CA LEU A 41 -5.62 -23.83 -7.84
C LEU A 41 -5.14 -24.65 -9.05
N LEU A 42 -6.09 -25.15 -9.84
CA LEU A 42 -5.87 -25.80 -11.12
C LEU A 42 -6.53 -24.96 -12.22
N ASP A 43 -6.18 -25.22 -13.48
CA ASP A 43 -6.82 -24.54 -14.61
C ASP A 43 -8.34 -24.73 -14.57
N ALA A 44 -9.11 -23.64 -14.46
CA ALA A 44 -10.56 -23.65 -14.32
C ALA A 44 -11.20 -22.35 -14.84
N SER A 45 -12.53 -22.35 -15.02
CA SER A 45 -13.23 -21.20 -15.59
C SER A 45 -13.06 -19.91 -14.78
N HIS A 46 -12.80 -18.80 -15.47
CA HIS A 46 -12.70 -17.47 -14.91
C HIS A 46 -12.98 -16.41 -16.01
N ARG A 47 -13.56 -15.26 -15.64
CA ARG A 47 -13.89 -14.16 -16.57
C ARG A 47 -12.67 -13.54 -17.25
N ASP A 48 -11.58 -13.43 -16.50
CA ASP A 48 -10.24 -13.13 -17.00
C ASP A 48 -9.56 -14.46 -17.34
N LEU A 49 -9.40 -14.76 -18.62
CA LEU A 49 -8.82 -16.02 -19.12
C LEU A 49 -7.39 -16.25 -18.66
N ARG A 50 -6.64 -15.20 -18.29
CA ARG A 50 -5.29 -15.38 -17.75
C ARG A 50 -5.36 -15.90 -16.31
N ARG A 51 -6.31 -15.41 -15.52
CA ARG A 51 -6.57 -15.88 -14.14
C ARG A 51 -7.29 -17.23 -14.06
N ALA A 52 -7.71 -17.77 -15.20
CA ALA A 52 -8.19 -19.14 -15.31
C ALA A 52 -7.08 -20.17 -15.09
N ARG A 53 -5.80 -19.78 -15.18
CA ARG A 53 -4.65 -20.67 -15.05
C ARG A 53 -4.24 -20.89 -13.59
N ALA A 54 -3.66 -22.05 -13.30
CA ALA A 54 -3.20 -22.45 -11.97
C ALA A 54 -2.29 -21.40 -11.32
N ALA A 55 -2.76 -20.80 -10.22
CA ALA A 55 -2.16 -19.63 -9.60
C ALA A 55 -0.75 -19.86 -9.05
N ALA A 56 -0.54 -21.01 -8.39
CA ALA A 56 0.71 -21.36 -7.74
C ALA A 56 1.81 -21.84 -8.72
N LEU A 57 1.51 -21.87 -10.03
CA LEU A 57 2.43 -22.37 -11.07
C LEU A 57 2.73 -21.33 -12.16
N ASN A 58 2.14 -20.14 -12.10
CA ASN A 58 2.21 -19.15 -13.18
C ASN A 58 2.48 -17.74 -12.68
N ILE A 59 3.16 -16.96 -13.53
CA ILE A 59 3.11 -15.49 -13.46
C ILE A 59 1.96 -15.06 -14.38
N VAL A 60 0.90 -14.48 -13.81
CA VAL A 60 -0.35 -14.16 -14.52
C VAL A 60 -0.53 -12.66 -14.66
N PRO A 61 -0.33 -12.07 -15.85
CA PRO A 61 -0.52 -10.65 -16.08
C PRO A 61 -2.01 -10.29 -16.14
N THR A 62 -2.43 -9.23 -15.47
CA THR A 62 -3.83 -8.77 -15.45
C THR A 62 -3.89 -7.24 -15.35
N SER A 63 -5.01 -6.67 -15.78
CA SER A 63 -5.23 -5.23 -15.61
C SER A 63 -5.53 -4.91 -14.14
N THR A 64 -5.21 -3.68 -13.72
CA THR A 64 -5.55 -3.19 -12.39
C THR A 64 -6.10 -1.77 -12.47
N GLY A 65 -7.08 -1.47 -11.60
CA GLY A 65 -7.60 -0.12 -11.41
C GLY A 65 -6.83 0.69 -10.38
N ALA A 66 -5.85 0.10 -9.67
CA ALA A 66 -5.24 0.71 -8.49
C ALA A 66 -4.59 2.06 -8.78
N ALA A 67 -3.78 2.17 -9.85
CA ALA A 67 -3.16 3.42 -10.28
C ALA A 67 -4.19 4.50 -10.64
N LYS A 68 -5.28 4.11 -11.32
CA LYS A 68 -6.37 5.03 -11.65
C LYS A 68 -7.12 5.48 -10.40
N ALA A 69 -7.31 4.58 -9.42
CA ALA A 69 -7.97 4.88 -8.16
C ALA A 69 -7.19 5.88 -7.30
N VAL A 70 -5.86 5.97 -7.43
CA VAL A 70 -5.06 7.03 -6.79
C VAL A 70 -5.57 8.42 -7.18
N SER A 71 -6.04 8.61 -8.42
CA SER A 71 -6.59 9.92 -8.83
C SER A 71 -7.91 10.30 -8.16
N LEU A 72 -8.61 9.35 -7.53
CA LEU A 72 -9.82 9.63 -6.74
C LEU A 72 -9.47 10.26 -5.38
N VAL A 73 -8.30 9.93 -4.83
CA VAL A 73 -7.78 10.47 -3.57
C VAL A 73 -6.82 11.64 -3.78
N LEU A 74 -6.12 11.67 -4.91
CA LEU A 74 -5.20 12.74 -5.34
C LEU A 74 -5.64 13.28 -6.72
N PRO A 75 -6.64 14.19 -6.79
CA PRO A 75 -7.24 14.63 -8.05
C PRO A 75 -6.26 15.23 -9.07
N LYS A 76 -5.16 15.83 -8.61
CA LYS A 76 -4.10 16.39 -9.47
C LYS A 76 -3.40 15.33 -10.35
N LEU A 77 -3.51 14.05 -9.97
CA LEU A 77 -2.90 12.93 -10.68
C LEU A 77 -3.83 12.26 -11.69
N LYS A 78 -5.02 12.82 -11.93
CA LYS A 78 -5.97 12.28 -12.90
C LYS A 78 -5.34 12.20 -14.30
N GLY A 79 -5.31 10.99 -14.85
CA GLY A 79 -4.74 10.72 -16.17
C GLY A 79 -3.21 10.64 -16.22
N LYS A 80 -2.51 10.87 -15.09
CA LYS A 80 -1.04 10.82 -15.03
C LYS A 80 -0.47 9.44 -14.73
N LEU A 81 -1.23 8.58 -14.06
CA LEU A 81 -0.80 7.25 -13.61
C LEU A 81 -1.66 6.13 -14.22
N ASN A 82 -1.00 5.05 -14.63
CA ASN A 82 -1.64 3.81 -15.06
C ASN A 82 -0.79 2.61 -14.63
N GLY A 83 -1.28 1.37 -14.81
CA GLY A 83 -0.48 0.21 -14.46
C GLY A 83 -1.12 -1.13 -14.72
N ILE A 84 -0.33 -2.18 -14.45
CA ILE A 84 -0.74 -3.57 -14.55
C ILE A 84 -0.39 -4.33 -13.26
N ALA A 85 -0.93 -5.54 -13.12
CA ALA A 85 -0.54 -6.46 -12.07
C ALA A 85 0.04 -7.74 -12.68
N LEU A 86 1.06 -8.30 -12.04
CA LEU A 86 1.59 -9.63 -12.29
C LEU A 86 1.28 -10.48 -11.07
N ARG A 87 0.34 -11.43 -11.18
CA ARG A 87 0.06 -12.35 -10.07
C ARG A 87 1.14 -13.43 -10.05
N VAL A 88 1.77 -13.66 -8.91
CA VAL A 88 2.89 -14.60 -8.77
C VAL A 88 2.62 -15.70 -7.74
N PRO A 89 3.36 -16.83 -7.78
CA PRO A 89 3.23 -17.98 -6.86
C PRO A 89 3.66 -17.73 -5.41
N THR A 90 3.18 -16.66 -4.79
CA THR A 90 3.33 -16.39 -3.35
C THR A 90 1.94 -16.20 -2.74
N PRO A 91 1.69 -16.75 -1.54
CA PRO A 91 0.35 -16.72 -0.92
C PRO A 91 0.02 -15.36 -0.31
N ASN A 92 1.02 -14.60 0.14
CA ASN A 92 0.84 -13.28 0.73
C ASN A 92 2.09 -12.42 0.52
N VAL A 93 1.94 -11.11 0.78
CA VAL A 93 2.86 -10.01 0.52
C VAL A 93 3.00 -9.74 -0.97
N SER A 94 3.00 -8.46 -1.30
CA SER A 94 3.08 -7.97 -2.66
C SER A 94 4.04 -6.78 -2.70
N VAL A 95 4.45 -6.41 -3.91
CA VAL A 95 5.35 -5.28 -4.13
C VAL A 95 4.85 -4.43 -5.27
N VAL A 96 4.94 -3.11 -5.11
CA VAL A 96 4.71 -2.12 -6.15
C VAL A 96 6.04 -1.64 -6.69
N ASP A 97 6.16 -1.62 -8.00
CA ASP A 97 7.23 -0.98 -8.77
C ASP A 97 6.61 0.21 -9.50
N LEU A 98 6.96 1.43 -9.08
CA LEU A 98 6.48 2.67 -9.69
C LEU A 98 7.64 3.33 -10.44
N VAL A 99 7.41 3.66 -11.71
CA VAL A 99 8.33 4.46 -12.54
C VAL A 99 7.61 5.72 -12.99
N ILE A 100 8.17 6.88 -12.68
CA ILE A 100 7.58 8.20 -12.96
C ILE A 100 8.60 9.15 -13.57
N ASN A 101 8.11 10.10 -14.38
CA ASN A 101 8.83 11.33 -14.67
C ASN A 101 8.35 12.43 -13.71
N VAL A 102 9.28 13.25 -13.22
CA VAL A 102 9.02 14.36 -12.31
C VAL A 102 9.37 15.71 -12.92
N GLU A 103 8.81 16.79 -12.38
CA GLU A 103 9.06 18.16 -12.84
C GLU A 103 10.40 18.69 -12.30
N LYS A 104 10.73 18.37 -11.03
CA LYS A 104 12.01 18.73 -10.43
C LYS A 104 13.14 18.03 -11.19
N LYS A 105 14.13 18.81 -11.63
CA LYS A 105 15.32 18.31 -12.34
C LYS A 105 16.49 18.08 -11.38
N GLY A 106 17.36 17.14 -11.74
CA GLY A 106 18.56 16.81 -10.96
C GLY A 106 18.25 16.11 -9.65
N VAL A 107 17.13 15.37 -9.60
CA VAL A 107 16.76 14.57 -8.43
C VAL A 107 17.80 13.47 -8.20
N THR A 108 18.09 13.16 -6.94
CA THR A 108 18.97 12.05 -6.57
C THR A 108 18.23 10.99 -5.76
N ALA A 109 18.75 9.77 -5.73
CA ALA A 109 18.15 8.70 -4.93
C ALA A 109 18.18 9.04 -3.43
N GLU A 110 19.20 9.77 -2.97
CA GLU A 110 19.34 10.24 -1.59
C GLU A 110 18.27 11.28 -1.25
N GLU A 111 17.97 12.21 -2.15
CA GLU A 111 16.88 13.19 -1.95
C GLU A 111 15.52 12.50 -1.84
N VAL A 112 15.25 11.53 -2.71
CA VAL A 112 14.00 10.76 -2.69
C VAL A 112 13.89 9.94 -1.41
N ASN A 113 14.96 9.27 -0.99
CA ASN A 113 15.04 8.55 0.28
C ASN A 113 14.78 9.47 1.49
N ALA A 114 15.40 10.65 1.51
CA ALA A 114 15.22 11.62 2.60
C ALA A 114 13.77 12.11 2.70
N ALA A 115 13.11 12.34 1.56
CA ALA A 115 11.69 12.70 1.53
C ALA A 115 10.80 11.61 2.14
N PHE A 116 11.06 10.33 1.82
CA PHE A 116 10.32 9.22 2.39
C PHE A 116 10.53 9.08 3.89
N ARG A 117 11.77 9.17 4.38
CA ARG A 117 12.05 9.10 5.83
C ARG A 117 11.37 10.21 6.61
N LYS A 118 11.46 11.45 6.11
CA LYS A 118 10.77 12.60 6.71
C LYS A 118 9.27 12.39 6.81
N ALA A 119 8.65 11.77 5.80
CA ALA A 119 7.23 11.47 5.81
C ALA A 119 6.88 10.32 6.77
N ALA A 120 7.68 9.26 6.79
CA ALA A 120 7.53 8.10 7.68
C ALA A 120 7.66 8.48 9.16
N GLU A 121 8.58 9.38 9.50
CA GLU A 121 8.77 9.88 10.87
C GLU A 121 7.74 10.95 11.27
N GLY A 122 7.04 11.52 10.29
CA GLY A 122 6.11 12.63 10.47
C GLY A 122 4.66 12.26 10.13
N PRO A 123 4.05 12.91 9.12
CA PRO A 123 2.61 12.83 8.86
C PRO A 123 2.10 11.45 8.43
N LEU A 124 2.98 10.53 8.03
CA LEU A 124 2.61 9.17 7.61
C LEU A 124 3.15 8.09 8.54
N LYS A 125 3.53 8.47 9.77
CA LYS A 125 3.91 7.51 10.80
C LYS A 125 2.78 6.50 11.04
N GLY A 126 3.12 5.21 11.01
CA GLY A 126 2.16 4.10 11.11
C GLY A 126 1.46 3.72 9.80
N VAL A 127 1.66 4.50 8.72
CA VAL A 127 1.11 4.23 7.38
C VAL A 127 2.21 3.91 6.36
N LEU A 128 3.35 4.58 6.47
CA LEU A 128 4.52 4.41 5.62
C LEU A 128 5.74 4.08 6.49
N ASP A 129 6.55 3.14 6.04
CA ASP A 129 7.87 2.84 6.61
C ASP A 129 8.96 2.83 5.52
N VAL A 130 10.23 2.89 5.93
CA VAL A 130 11.40 2.83 5.03
C VAL A 130 12.36 1.76 5.55
N CYS A 131 12.66 0.76 4.71
CA CYS A 131 13.54 -0.35 5.02
C CYS A 131 14.90 -0.21 4.34
N ASP A 132 15.97 -0.33 5.13
CA ASP A 132 17.37 -0.32 4.69
C ASP A 132 18.01 -1.71 4.59
N VAL A 133 17.31 -2.71 5.10
CA VAL A 133 17.78 -4.09 5.11
C VAL A 133 17.33 -4.76 3.80
N PRO A 134 18.20 -5.56 3.15
CA PRO A 134 17.87 -6.26 1.92
C PRO A 134 16.94 -7.47 2.20
N LEU A 135 15.68 -7.18 2.51
CA LEU A 135 14.64 -8.14 2.83
C LEU A 135 13.91 -8.66 1.59
N VAL A 136 13.14 -9.74 1.76
CA VAL A 136 12.29 -10.33 0.72
C VAL A 136 10.83 -10.43 1.19
N SER A 137 9.93 -10.88 0.31
CA SER A 137 8.48 -10.84 0.54
C SER A 137 8.04 -11.40 1.90
N VAL A 138 8.60 -12.53 2.33
CA VAL A 138 8.17 -13.21 3.56
C VAL A 138 8.42 -12.39 4.83
N ASP A 139 9.40 -11.48 4.79
CA ASP A 139 9.83 -10.65 5.92
C ASP A 139 8.86 -9.49 6.18
N PHE A 140 8.03 -9.13 5.18
CA PHE A 140 7.01 -8.08 5.32
C PHE A 140 5.64 -8.62 5.73
N ARG A 141 5.53 -9.92 6.06
CA ARG A 141 4.26 -10.49 6.56
C ARG A 141 3.90 -9.86 7.91
N CYS A 142 2.62 -9.61 8.11
CA CYS A 142 2.08 -8.97 9.31
C CYS A 142 2.69 -7.59 9.60
N THR A 143 3.09 -6.85 8.56
CA THR A 143 3.49 -5.46 8.72
C THR A 143 2.24 -4.57 8.78
N ASP A 144 2.13 -3.74 9.82
CA ASP A 144 0.94 -2.92 10.06
C ASP A 144 0.82 -1.71 9.12
N VAL A 145 1.93 -1.30 8.51
CA VAL A 145 1.97 -0.17 7.58
C VAL A 145 1.36 -0.53 6.22
N SER A 146 0.84 0.47 5.52
CA SER A 146 0.29 0.27 4.17
C SER A 146 1.37 0.08 3.11
N SER A 147 2.56 0.62 3.36
CA SER A 147 3.66 0.66 2.40
C SER A 147 5.00 0.71 3.12
N THR A 148 5.92 -0.16 2.75
CA THR A 148 7.31 -0.13 3.20
C THR A 148 8.21 0.12 2.00
N ILE A 149 8.83 1.29 1.94
CA ILE A 149 9.75 1.67 0.87
C ILE A 149 11.05 0.89 1.01
N ASP A 150 11.50 0.27 -0.08
CA ASP A 150 12.83 -0.33 -0.14
C ASP A 150 13.85 0.74 -0.56
N SER A 151 14.60 1.25 0.42
CA SER A 151 15.50 2.40 0.23
C SER A 151 16.62 2.10 -0.76
N SER A 152 17.03 0.83 -0.82
CA SER A 152 18.12 0.33 -1.66
C SER A 152 17.74 0.20 -3.13
N LEU A 153 16.43 0.14 -3.42
CA LEU A 153 15.88 -0.04 -4.76
C LEU A 153 15.31 1.25 -5.37
N ILE A 154 15.54 2.40 -4.73
CA ILE A 154 15.25 3.70 -5.33
C ILE A 154 16.28 3.99 -6.41
N MET A 155 15.81 4.28 -7.61
CA MET A 155 16.68 4.58 -8.75
C MET A 155 16.27 5.91 -9.36
N VAL A 156 17.27 6.70 -9.75
CA VAL A 156 17.06 7.87 -10.59
C VAL A 156 17.81 7.68 -11.90
N MET A 157 17.14 7.93 -13.01
CA MET A 157 17.68 7.81 -14.35
C MET A 157 17.50 9.13 -15.10
N GLY A 158 18.57 9.61 -15.73
CA GLY A 158 18.57 10.93 -16.36
C GLY A 158 18.40 12.03 -15.31
N ASP A 159 17.74 13.12 -15.70
CA ASP A 159 17.51 14.28 -14.84
C ASP A 159 16.14 14.27 -14.14
N ASP A 160 15.23 13.37 -14.54
CA ASP A 160 13.81 13.45 -14.17
C ASP A 160 13.05 12.12 -14.00
N MET A 161 13.68 10.95 -14.21
CA MET A 161 12.99 9.67 -14.07
C MET A 161 13.31 9.03 -12.73
N VAL A 162 12.30 8.81 -11.92
CA VAL A 162 12.42 8.18 -10.59
C VAL A 162 11.70 6.84 -10.59
N LYS A 163 12.36 5.82 -10.05
CA LYS A 163 11.79 4.51 -9.77
C LYS A 163 11.80 4.26 -8.27
N VAL A 164 10.67 3.80 -7.74
CA VAL A 164 10.49 3.45 -6.32
C VAL A 164 9.87 2.07 -6.22
N VAL A 165 10.41 1.25 -5.32
CA VAL A 165 9.89 -0.07 -4.97
C VAL A 165 9.34 -0.01 -3.55
N ALA A 166 8.12 -0.52 -3.37
CA ALA A 166 7.44 -0.52 -2.08
C ALA A 166 6.73 -1.84 -1.81
N TRP A 167 7.05 -2.48 -0.69
CA TRP A 167 6.42 -3.69 -0.20
C TRP A 167 5.12 -3.37 0.53
N TYR A 168 4.22 -4.35 0.57
CA TYR A 168 3.03 -4.31 1.41
C TYR A 168 2.49 -5.71 1.65
N ASP A 169 2.09 -5.99 2.89
CA ASP A 169 1.22 -7.12 3.18
C ASP A 169 -0.19 -6.80 2.65
N ASN A 170 -0.58 -7.50 1.58
CA ASN A 170 -1.86 -7.24 0.92
C ASN A 170 -3.08 -7.70 1.72
N GLU A 171 -2.89 -8.46 2.78
CA GLU A 171 -3.93 -8.88 3.72
C GLU A 171 -3.86 -8.04 5.00
N TRP A 172 -2.71 -8.04 5.69
CA TRP A 172 -2.58 -7.48 7.03
C TRP A 172 -2.62 -5.95 7.04
N GLY A 173 -1.68 -5.28 6.35
CA GLY A 173 -1.62 -3.81 6.32
C GLY A 173 -2.91 -3.19 5.75
N TYR A 174 -3.56 -3.85 4.79
CA TYR A 174 -4.88 -3.42 4.31
C TYR A 174 -5.97 -3.57 5.38
N SER A 175 -5.97 -4.67 6.14
CA SER A 175 -6.93 -4.89 7.23
C SER A 175 -6.77 -3.86 8.35
N GLN A 176 -5.53 -3.51 8.70
CA GLN A 176 -5.25 -2.40 9.64
C GLN A 176 -5.89 -1.09 9.15
N ARG A 177 -5.75 -0.76 7.86
CA ARG A 177 -6.41 0.44 7.29
C ARG A 177 -7.94 0.38 7.33
N VAL A 178 -8.55 -0.80 7.29
CA VAL A 178 -10.00 -0.94 7.42
C VAL A 178 -10.43 -0.60 8.85
N VAL A 179 -9.69 -1.07 9.85
CA VAL A 179 -9.91 -0.75 11.27
C VAL A 179 -9.73 0.76 11.50
N ASP A 180 -8.64 1.34 11.01
CA ASP A 180 -8.37 2.79 11.11
C ASP A 180 -9.50 3.62 10.51
N LEU A 181 -10.01 3.23 9.33
CA LEU A 181 -11.12 3.92 8.69
C LEU A 181 -12.40 3.81 9.51
N ALA A 182 -12.71 2.63 10.06
CA ALA A 182 -13.88 2.44 10.90
C ALA A 182 -13.83 3.34 12.14
N HIS A 183 -12.67 3.42 12.79
CA HIS A 183 -12.44 4.32 13.93
C HIS A 183 -12.59 5.79 13.55
N LEU A 184 -12.01 6.21 12.43
CA LEU A 184 -12.13 7.59 11.94
C LEU A 184 -13.59 7.97 11.67
N VAL A 185 -14.39 7.04 11.14
CA VAL A 185 -15.82 7.23 10.88
C VAL A 185 -16.61 7.32 12.18
N ALA A 186 -16.38 6.39 13.10
CA ALA A 186 -17.06 6.34 14.40
C ALA A 186 -16.81 7.64 15.20
N ASN A 187 -15.56 8.11 15.25
CA ASN A 187 -15.20 9.36 15.93
C ASN A 187 -15.82 10.61 15.29
N LYS A 188 -16.22 10.54 14.02
CA LYS A 188 -16.91 11.62 13.30
C LYS A 188 -18.42 11.38 13.19
N TRP A 189 -18.95 10.36 13.86
CA TRP A 189 -20.35 10.00 13.75
C TRP A 189 -21.22 11.03 14.49
N PRO A 190 -22.21 11.65 13.81
CA PRO A 190 -23.08 12.64 14.44
C PRO A 190 -23.80 12.08 15.67
N GLY A 191 -23.70 12.78 16.81
CA GLY A 191 -24.39 12.40 18.05
C GLY A 191 -23.63 11.42 18.95
N VAL A 192 -22.43 10.99 18.57
CA VAL A 192 -21.52 10.21 19.43
C VAL A 192 -20.44 11.15 19.98
N ALA A 193 -20.18 11.12 21.29
CA ALA A 193 -19.07 11.87 21.87
C ALA A 193 -17.74 11.29 21.35
N ALA A 194 -16.83 12.15 20.88
CA ALA A 194 -15.52 11.70 20.39
C ALA A 194 -14.80 10.88 21.48
N ALA A 195 -14.27 9.71 21.10
CA ALA A 195 -13.45 8.90 22.01
C ALA A 195 -12.25 9.71 22.48
N LYS A 196 -11.88 9.56 23.76
CA LYS A 196 -10.80 10.32 24.41
C LYS A 196 -9.47 9.55 24.32
N GLY A 197 -8.91 9.41 23.12
CA GLY A 197 -7.62 8.73 22.99
C GLY A 197 -7.00 8.91 21.61
N GLY A 198 -5.67 9.04 21.57
CA GLY A 198 -4.86 9.03 20.36
C GLY A 198 -4.08 7.72 20.16
N GLY A 199 -4.40 6.68 20.94
CA GLY A 199 -3.78 5.35 20.88
C GLY A 199 -4.60 4.34 20.06
N ASP A 200 -4.17 3.07 20.02
CA ASP A 200 -4.92 1.99 19.40
C ASP A 200 -6.26 1.81 20.15
N PRO A 201 -7.42 2.01 19.50
CA PRO A 201 -8.71 1.90 20.16
C PRO A 201 -9.06 0.47 20.58
N LEU A 202 -8.43 -0.56 20.01
CA LEU A 202 -8.54 -1.92 20.51
C LEU A 202 -7.82 -2.04 21.85
N GLU A 203 -6.62 -1.48 21.99
CA GLU A 203 -5.94 -1.41 23.30
C GLU A 203 -6.76 -0.58 24.31
N GLU A 204 -7.28 0.59 23.92
CA GLU A 204 -8.12 1.41 24.80
C GLU A 204 -9.43 0.67 25.19
N PHE A 205 -10.04 -0.07 24.26
CA PHE A 205 -11.19 -0.92 24.53
C PHE A 205 -10.83 -2.07 25.47
N TYR A 206 -9.69 -2.76 25.25
CA TYR A 206 -9.22 -3.83 26.13
C TYR A 206 -8.91 -3.33 27.54
N GLU A 207 -8.33 -2.14 27.68
CA GLU A 207 -8.06 -1.50 28.97
C GLU A 207 -9.34 -1.08 29.70
N THR A 208 -10.36 -0.63 28.98
CA THR A 208 -11.61 -0.12 29.57
C THR A 208 -12.70 -1.18 29.74
N ASN A 209 -12.61 -2.30 29.02
CA ASN A 209 -13.59 -3.39 29.01
C ASN A 209 -12.96 -4.79 29.27
N PRO A 210 -12.10 -4.98 30.28
CA PRO A 210 -11.32 -6.21 30.47
C PRO A 210 -12.16 -7.48 30.75
N ALA A 211 -13.44 -7.34 31.05
CA ALA A 211 -14.35 -8.46 31.30
C ALA A 211 -15.02 -9.02 30.03
N ASP A 212 -14.94 -8.30 28.90
CA ASP A 212 -15.60 -8.66 27.64
C ASP A 212 -14.96 -9.93 27.02
N GLU A 213 -15.76 -10.77 26.37
CA GLU A 213 -15.29 -12.04 25.80
C GLU A 213 -14.27 -11.83 24.69
N GLU A 214 -14.41 -10.78 23.89
CA GLU A 214 -13.46 -10.42 22.84
C GLU A 214 -12.07 -10.03 23.39
N CYS A 215 -12.00 -9.63 24.67
CA CYS A 215 -10.76 -9.30 25.36
C CYS A 215 -10.01 -10.53 25.88
N LYS A 216 -10.67 -11.69 25.94
CA LYS A 216 -10.12 -12.95 26.47
C LYS A 216 -9.52 -13.86 25.39
N VAL A 217 -9.66 -13.49 24.12
CA VAL A 217 -9.22 -14.32 22.98
C VAL A 217 -7.69 -14.29 22.79
N PHE A 218 -6.99 -13.40 23.51
CA PHE A 218 -5.54 -13.22 23.43
C PHE A 218 -4.75 -13.76 24.64
N GLU A 219 -5.33 -14.61 25.50
CA GLU A 219 -4.56 -15.39 26.49
C GLU A 219 -4.00 -16.71 25.91
#